data_AF-A0A7S0QWM2-F1
#
_entry.id   AF-A0A7S0QWM2-F1
#
_cell.length_a   1.000
_cell.length_b   1.000
_cell.length_c   1.000
_cell.angle_alpha   90.00
_cell.angle_beta   90.00
_cell.angle_gamma   90.00
#
_symmetry.space_group_name_H-M   'P 1'
#
loop_
_entity.id
_entity.type
_entity.pdbx_description
1 polymer ?
#
loop_
_entity_poly.entity_id
_entity_poly.type
_entity_poly.pdbx_seq_one_letter_code
_entity_poly.pdbx_strand_id
1 'polypeptide(L)'
;DGKTGAGNIFLPNNEAEAKKARELVESTFKEEGVKVVGWREMPLDQTVVGQFSKETQPIIEQLVVESIDGKTGDELERQLYFARKLAEKKAKTELEMADDFYFCTMSSRTICYKGMLRSVVVGQFYLDFQDTDFETSFAIYHRRFSTNTTPKWPLAQPMRVIGHNGEINTLRGNKNWVKAREGLMQCAGLHLDQEYLRHFFPIVDETSSDSGAFDAVLELLIRNGRSLPEAMMMMIPEAWQNDVNMDADRRAFYEYSSALLEPWDGPALLTFTDGDGIGATLDRNGLRPGRYYITKS
;
A
#
# COMPACT_ATOMS: atom_id res chain seq x y z
N ASP A 1 10.11 18.92 11.43
CA ASP A 1 9.28 18.88 12.67
C ASP A 1 8.24 17.74 12.67
N GLY A 2 8.36 16.75 11.77
CA GLY A 2 7.53 15.54 11.77
C GLY A 2 6.13 15.70 11.17
N LYS A 3 5.81 16.87 10.59
CA LYS A 3 4.47 17.21 10.08
C LYS A 3 4.30 17.06 8.57
N THR A 4 5.38 16.69 7.88
CA THR A 4 5.43 16.62 6.42
C THR A 4 5.21 15.19 5.95
N GLY A 5 4.37 15.03 4.93
CA GLY A 5 4.20 13.79 4.19
C GLY A 5 4.61 13.94 2.75
N ALA A 6 4.97 12.83 2.11
CA ALA A 6 5.21 12.77 0.68
C ALA A 6 4.53 11.54 0.06
N GLY A 7 4.15 11.65 -1.21
CA GLY A 7 3.53 10.56 -1.94
C GLY A 7 3.89 10.59 -3.41
N ASN A 8 4.35 9.46 -3.94
CA ASN A 8 4.47 9.28 -5.38
C ASN A 8 3.11 8.89 -5.96
N ILE A 9 2.68 9.64 -6.98
CA ILE A 9 1.36 9.53 -7.59
C ILE A 9 1.54 9.32 -9.08
N PHE A 10 0.80 8.34 -9.62
CA PHE A 10 0.58 8.18 -11.03
C PHE A 10 -0.67 8.97 -11.41
N LEU A 11 -0.50 9.90 -12.33
CA LEU A 11 -1.56 10.71 -12.92
C LEU A 11 -1.83 10.19 -14.35
N PRO A 12 -3.06 10.41 -14.86
CA PRO A 12 -3.39 10.09 -16.26
C PRO A 12 -2.34 10.67 -17.23
N ASN A 13 -2.01 9.93 -18.29
CA ASN A 13 -1.02 10.33 -19.29
C ASN A 13 -1.53 11.42 -20.27
N ASN A 14 -2.50 12.20 -19.82
CA ASN A 14 -3.12 13.31 -20.52
C ASN A 14 -3.10 14.52 -19.58
N GLU A 15 -2.50 15.63 -20.00
CA GLU A 15 -2.28 16.79 -19.13
C GLU A 15 -3.58 17.43 -18.61
N ALA A 16 -4.67 17.42 -19.40
CA ALA A 16 -5.95 17.95 -18.96
C ALA A 16 -6.57 17.08 -17.84
N GLU A 17 -6.49 15.76 -17.99
CA GLU A 17 -6.96 14.83 -16.95
C GLU A 17 -6.02 14.81 -15.73
N ALA A 18 -4.71 14.92 -15.94
CA ALA A 18 -3.74 15.08 -14.85
C ALA A 18 -4.01 16.35 -14.04
N LYS A 19 -4.33 17.47 -14.71
CA LYS A 19 -4.72 18.71 -14.03
C LYS A 19 -5.98 18.52 -13.17
N LYS A 20 -7.04 17.89 -13.69
CA LYS A 20 -8.24 17.57 -12.92
C LYS A 20 -7.91 16.69 -11.70
N ALA A 21 -7.05 15.70 -11.89
CA ALA A 21 -6.61 14.82 -10.81
C ALA A 21 -5.84 15.60 -9.72
N ARG A 22 -4.94 16.53 -10.09
CA ARG A 22 -4.25 17.40 -9.13
C ARG A 22 -5.23 18.28 -8.35
N GLU A 23 -6.19 18.92 -9.03
CA GLU A 23 -7.23 19.76 -8.41
C GLU A 23 -8.12 18.96 -7.44
N LEU A 24 -8.48 17.72 -7.80
CA LEU A 24 -9.22 16.79 -6.94
C LEU A 24 -8.43 16.43 -5.68
N VAL A 25 -7.14 16.14 -5.83
CA VAL A 25 -6.26 15.84 -4.69
C VAL A 25 -6.11 17.05 -3.79
N GLU A 26 -5.84 18.23 -4.34
CA GLU A 26 -5.67 19.47 -3.56
C GLU A 26 -6.92 19.84 -2.76
N SER A 27 -8.09 19.77 -3.39
CA SER A 27 -9.37 20.04 -2.72
C SER A 27 -9.66 19.02 -1.62
N THR A 28 -9.50 17.73 -1.91
CA THR A 28 -9.78 16.66 -0.95
C THR A 28 -8.80 16.67 0.23
N PHE A 29 -7.51 16.90 -0.02
CA PHE A 29 -6.52 16.99 1.05
C PHE A 29 -6.81 18.19 1.96
N LYS A 30 -7.20 19.32 1.39
CA LYS A 30 -7.58 20.51 2.15
C LYS A 30 -8.81 20.26 3.04
N GLU A 31 -9.83 19.57 2.54
CA GLU A 31 -11.01 19.16 3.32
C GLU A 31 -10.61 18.31 4.53
N GLU A 32 -9.58 17.47 4.38
CA GLU A 32 -9.05 16.58 5.41
C GLU A 32 -7.99 17.21 6.32
N GLY A 33 -7.85 18.54 6.29
CA GLY A 33 -6.90 19.26 7.13
C GLY A 33 -5.44 19.07 6.72
N VAL A 34 -5.19 18.69 5.46
CA VAL A 34 -3.86 18.51 4.88
C VAL A 34 -3.61 19.61 3.86
N LYS A 35 -2.53 20.38 4.06
CA LYS A 35 -2.09 21.41 3.13
C LYS A 35 -1.18 20.79 2.09
N VAL A 36 -1.50 20.98 0.82
CA VAL A 36 -0.55 20.70 -0.28
C VAL A 36 0.51 21.79 -0.29
N VAL A 37 1.77 21.40 -0.12
CA VAL A 37 2.94 22.29 -0.22
C VAL A 37 3.30 22.51 -1.68
N GLY A 38 3.25 21.43 -2.47
CA GLY A 38 3.47 21.50 -3.91
C GLY A 38 3.57 20.12 -4.56
N TRP A 39 3.54 20.16 -5.88
CA TRP A 39 3.79 19.03 -6.76
C TRP A 39 5.20 19.14 -7.32
N ARG A 40 5.93 18.03 -7.32
CA ARG A 40 7.26 17.90 -7.91
C ARG A 40 7.17 16.92 -9.07
N GLU A 41 7.49 17.41 -10.27
CA GLU A 41 7.74 16.52 -11.41
C GLU A 41 8.96 15.64 -11.11
N MET A 42 8.79 14.33 -11.27
CA MET A 42 9.86 13.38 -10.97
C MET A 42 10.94 13.43 -12.08
N PRO A 43 12.23 13.48 -11.74
CA PRO A 43 13.28 13.41 -12.74
C PRO A 43 13.42 11.96 -13.24
N LEU A 44 13.05 11.73 -14.50
CA LEU A 44 12.97 10.38 -15.10
C LEU A 44 13.85 10.23 -16.34
N ASP A 45 14.58 9.12 -16.45
CA ASP A 45 15.24 8.70 -17.70
C ASP A 45 14.30 7.85 -18.56
N GLN A 46 13.68 8.49 -19.55
CA GLN A 46 12.75 7.82 -20.47
C GLN A 46 13.44 6.87 -21.46
N THR A 47 14.77 6.88 -21.56
CA THR A 47 15.49 6.05 -22.54
C THR A 47 15.50 4.57 -22.18
N VAL A 48 15.36 4.24 -20.88
CA VAL A 48 15.43 2.87 -20.37
C VAL A 48 14.06 2.16 -20.30
N VAL A 49 12.97 2.87 -20.58
CA VAL A 49 11.60 2.32 -20.57
C VAL A 49 11.35 1.52 -21.84
N GLY A 50 10.85 0.29 -21.69
CA GLY A 50 10.47 -0.55 -22.83
C GLY A 50 9.27 0.02 -23.59
N GLN A 51 9.18 -0.23 -24.90
CA GLN A 51 8.14 0.33 -25.78
C GLN A 51 6.71 0.15 -25.24
N PHE A 52 6.31 -1.08 -24.90
CA PHE A 52 4.97 -1.34 -24.37
C PHE A 52 4.70 -0.63 -23.03
N SER A 53 5.73 -0.43 -22.21
CA SER A 53 5.60 0.26 -20.93
C SER A 53 5.46 1.77 -21.10
N LYS A 54 6.06 2.34 -22.15
CA LYS A 54 5.89 3.76 -22.52
C LYS A 54 4.46 4.08 -22.93
N GLU A 55 3.79 3.17 -23.63
CA GLU A 55 2.40 3.37 -24.10
C GLU A 55 1.41 3.55 -22.94
N THR A 56 1.65 2.89 -21.81
CA THR A 56 0.80 2.98 -20.61
C THR A 56 1.44 3.76 -19.48
N GLN A 57 2.54 4.48 -19.75
CA GLN A 57 3.27 5.21 -18.73
C GLN A 57 2.44 6.39 -18.22
N PRO A 58 2.18 6.47 -16.90
CA PRO A 58 1.51 7.62 -16.31
C PRO A 58 2.46 8.81 -16.23
N ILE A 59 1.89 10.00 -16.04
CA ILE A 59 2.65 11.13 -15.51
C ILE A 59 2.98 10.78 -14.05
N ILE A 60 4.25 10.86 -13.66
CA ILE A 60 4.70 10.49 -12.31
C ILE A 60 5.12 11.77 -11.60
N GLU A 61 4.42 12.08 -10.52
CA GLU A 61 4.69 13.26 -9.70
C GLU A 61 4.76 12.88 -8.23
N GLN A 62 5.54 13.65 -7.48
CA GLN A 62 5.62 13.57 -6.04
C GLN A 62 4.86 14.73 -5.44
N LEU A 63 3.88 14.40 -4.60
CA LEU A 63 3.13 15.34 -3.79
C LEU A 63 3.84 15.53 -2.45
N VAL A 64 4.07 16.78 -2.05
CA VAL A 64 4.54 17.13 -0.71
C VAL A 64 3.42 17.86 0.03
N VAL A 65 3.15 17.42 1.26
CA VAL A 65 2.04 17.92 2.08
C VAL A 65 2.47 18.17 3.52
N GLU A 66 1.70 19.00 4.22
CA GLU A 66 1.85 19.31 5.64
C GLU A 66 0.50 19.17 6.34
N SER A 67 0.48 18.65 7.56
CA SER A 67 -0.71 18.72 8.41
C SER A 67 -0.97 20.18 8.85
N ILE A 68 -2.20 20.67 8.65
CA ILE A 68 -2.63 22.02 9.06
C ILE A 68 -2.75 22.11 10.58
N ASP A 69 -3.26 21.05 11.20
CA ASP A 69 -3.46 20.91 12.64
C ASP A 69 -2.20 20.44 13.39
N GLY A 70 -1.10 20.24 12.68
CA GLY A 70 0.21 19.91 13.26
C GLY A 70 0.35 18.47 13.75
N LYS A 71 -0.47 17.54 13.24
CA LYS A 71 -0.36 16.10 13.46
C LYS A 71 0.99 15.57 13.00
N THR A 72 1.50 14.58 13.73
CA THR A 72 2.79 13.92 13.47
C THR A 72 2.67 12.42 13.72
N GLY A 73 3.67 11.63 13.29
CA GLY A 73 3.71 10.19 13.54
C GLY A 73 2.43 9.47 13.10
N ASP A 74 1.88 8.63 13.97
CA ASP A 74 0.69 7.82 13.63
C ASP A 74 -0.57 8.67 13.33
N GLU A 75 -0.70 9.85 13.93
CA GLU A 75 -1.83 10.74 13.63
C GLU A 75 -1.74 11.31 12.22
N LEU A 76 -0.53 11.70 11.81
CA LEU A 76 -0.29 12.16 10.44
C LEU A 76 -0.51 11.02 9.45
N GLU A 77 0.01 9.83 9.75
CA GLU A 77 -0.21 8.65 8.91
C GLU A 77 -1.70 8.32 8.72
N ARG A 78 -2.51 8.40 9.79
CA ARG A 78 -3.97 8.23 9.70
C ARG A 78 -4.61 9.32 8.83
N GLN A 79 -4.24 10.58 9.04
CA GLN A 79 -4.76 11.71 8.26
C GLN A 79 -4.45 11.56 6.76
N LEU A 80 -3.21 11.18 6.42
CA LEU A 80 -2.79 10.93 5.04
C LEU A 80 -3.50 9.72 4.42
N TYR A 81 -3.74 8.67 5.21
CA TYR A 81 -4.56 7.53 4.78
C TYR A 81 -5.99 7.98 4.43
N PHE A 82 -6.62 8.83 5.25
CA PHE A 82 -7.97 9.35 4.99
C PHE A 82 -8.03 10.20 3.72
N ALA A 83 -7.17 11.21 3.63
CA ALA A 83 -7.09 12.08 2.47
C ALA A 83 -6.89 11.29 1.18
N ARG A 84 -5.99 10.29 1.20
CA ARG A 84 -5.77 9.40 0.05
C ARG A 84 -7.01 8.57 -0.28
N LYS A 85 -7.62 7.89 0.69
CA LYS A 85 -8.79 7.01 0.46
C LYS A 85 -9.98 7.80 -0.09
N LEU A 86 -10.18 9.03 0.37
CA LEU A 86 -11.22 9.91 -0.16
C LEU A 86 -10.90 10.38 -1.57
N ALA A 87 -9.65 10.77 -1.85
CA ALA A 87 -9.24 11.18 -3.19
C ALA A 87 -9.40 10.01 -4.18
N GLU A 88 -8.98 8.79 -3.81
CA GLU A 88 -9.20 7.58 -4.60
C GLU A 88 -10.68 7.31 -4.87
N LYS A 89 -11.57 7.57 -3.90
CA LYS A 89 -13.02 7.38 -4.07
C LYS A 89 -13.63 8.43 -4.99
N LYS A 90 -13.35 9.71 -4.76
CA LYS A 90 -13.86 10.81 -5.59
C LYS A 90 -13.37 10.68 -7.03
N ALA A 91 -12.11 10.28 -7.22
CA ALA A 91 -11.53 10.07 -8.54
C ALA A 91 -12.36 9.11 -9.41
N LYS A 92 -12.91 8.03 -8.83
CA LYS A 92 -13.76 7.07 -9.57
C LYS A 92 -15.04 7.67 -10.14
N THR A 93 -15.53 8.76 -9.58
CA THR A 93 -16.77 9.43 -10.01
C THR A 93 -16.52 10.74 -10.75
N GLU A 94 -15.37 11.37 -10.54
CA GLU A 94 -15.07 12.72 -11.02
C GLU A 94 -14.02 12.76 -12.14
N LEU A 95 -13.21 11.71 -12.30
CA LEU A 95 -12.20 11.62 -13.38
C LEU A 95 -12.65 10.66 -14.48
N GLU A 96 -12.41 11.03 -15.73
CA GLU A 96 -12.70 10.16 -16.87
C GLU A 96 -11.68 9.01 -16.96
N MET A 97 -10.42 9.29 -16.62
CA MET A 97 -9.30 8.33 -16.63
C MET A 97 -8.94 7.85 -15.22
N ALA A 98 -9.95 7.55 -14.40
CA ALA A 98 -9.75 7.14 -13.00
C ALA A 98 -8.85 5.90 -12.82
N ASP A 99 -8.86 4.98 -13.79
CA ASP A 99 -8.02 3.77 -13.77
C ASP A 99 -6.52 4.06 -13.90
N ASP A 100 -6.16 5.23 -14.45
CA ASP A 100 -4.78 5.68 -14.62
C ASP A 100 -4.31 6.61 -13.48
N PHE A 101 -5.21 6.91 -12.54
CA PHE A 101 -4.91 7.68 -11.33
C PHE A 101 -4.64 6.74 -10.15
N TYR A 102 -3.42 6.79 -9.58
CA TYR A 102 -3.02 5.87 -8.52
C TYR A 102 -1.96 6.43 -7.58
N PHE A 103 -2.25 6.41 -6.27
CA PHE A 103 -1.25 6.69 -5.25
C PHE A 103 -0.36 5.47 -5.02
N CYS A 104 0.93 5.55 -5.40
CA CYS A 104 1.91 4.53 -5.04
C CYS A 104 2.14 4.50 -3.54
N THR A 105 2.26 5.68 -2.94
CA THR A 105 2.42 5.91 -1.49
C THR A 105 1.82 7.26 -1.13
N MET A 106 1.48 7.44 0.14
CA MET A 106 1.22 8.74 0.76
C MET A 106 1.49 8.58 2.25
N SER A 107 2.67 8.98 2.70
CA SER A 107 3.15 8.74 4.06
C SER A 107 4.21 9.78 4.46
N SER A 108 4.41 9.94 5.75
CA SER A 108 5.52 10.68 6.36
C SER A 108 6.73 9.80 6.67
N ARG A 109 6.59 8.48 6.56
CA ARG A 109 7.62 7.49 6.92
C ARG A 109 8.15 6.71 5.72
N THR A 110 7.33 6.47 4.71
CA THR A 110 7.67 5.61 3.57
C THR A 110 7.40 6.28 2.23
N ILE A 111 8.18 5.90 1.21
CA ILE A 111 7.96 6.33 -0.17
C ILE A 111 8.26 5.18 -1.12
N CYS A 112 7.41 4.98 -2.14
CA CYS A 112 7.53 3.87 -3.08
C CYS A 112 7.84 4.38 -4.48
N TYR A 113 8.97 3.90 -5.01
CA TYR A 113 9.39 4.08 -6.39
C TYR A 113 9.19 2.77 -7.13
N LYS A 114 8.21 2.73 -8.03
CA LYS A 114 7.85 1.50 -8.77
C LYS A 114 7.43 1.79 -10.19
N GLY A 115 7.36 0.76 -11.03
CA GLY A 115 6.90 0.92 -12.40
C GLY A 115 7.03 -0.36 -13.23
N MET A 116 6.61 -0.29 -14.48
CA MET A 116 6.70 -1.40 -15.44
C MET A 116 8.09 -1.48 -16.06
N LEU A 117 9.08 -1.77 -15.23
CA LEU A 117 10.50 -1.71 -15.57
C LEU A 117 11.17 -3.06 -15.35
N ARG A 118 12.32 -3.31 -16.00
CA ARG A 118 13.21 -4.40 -15.57
C ARG A 118 13.89 -3.97 -14.27
N SER A 119 14.15 -4.90 -13.35
CA SER A 119 14.75 -4.58 -12.05
C SER A 119 16.06 -3.78 -12.18
N VAL A 120 16.90 -4.14 -13.15
CA VAL A 120 18.22 -3.51 -13.39
C VAL A 120 18.14 -2.05 -13.84
N VAL A 121 16.98 -1.58 -14.31
CA VAL A 121 16.82 -0.20 -14.79
C VAL A 121 16.02 0.70 -13.84
N VAL A 122 15.55 0.20 -12.69
CA VAL A 122 14.76 1.03 -11.74
C VAL A 122 15.59 2.22 -11.24
N GLY A 123 16.85 1.97 -10.86
CA GLY A 123 17.81 3.01 -10.44
C GLY A 123 18.30 3.93 -11.57
N GLN A 124 18.06 3.56 -12.83
CA GLN A 124 18.38 4.40 -13.99
C GLN A 124 17.18 5.27 -14.35
N PHE A 125 15.98 4.69 -14.32
CA PHE A 125 14.74 5.37 -14.63
C PHE A 125 14.42 6.48 -13.64
N TYR A 126 14.50 6.21 -12.34
CA TYR A 126 14.29 7.23 -11.30
C TYR A 126 15.62 7.88 -10.95
N LEU A 127 15.85 9.10 -11.43
CA LEU A 127 17.12 9.80 -11.24
C LEU A 127 17.37 10.20 -9.79
N ASP A 128 16.32 10.24 -8.96
CA ASP A 128 16.42 10.45 -7.51
C ASP A 128 17.36 9.44 -6.83
N PHE A 129 17.49 8.21 -7.36
CA PHE A 129 18.41 7.22 -6.79
C PHE A 129 19.89 7.51 -7.06
N GLN A 130 20.20 8.51 -7.88
CA GLN A 130 21.57 8.97 -8.14
C GLN A 130 21.95 10.12 -7.20
N ASP A 131 20.98 10.67 -6.48
CA ASP A 131 21.19 11.73 -5.50
C ASP A 131 21.84 11.15 -4.23
N THR A 132 22.89 11.80 -3.75
CA THR A 132 23.58 11.40 -2.51
C THR A 132 22.74 11.66 -1.27
N ASP A 133 21.75 12.55 -1.35
CA ASP A 133 20.83 12.85 -0.26
C ASP A 133 19.72 11.79 -0.13
N PHE A 134 19.63 10.84 -1.08
CA PHE A 134 18.71 9.70 -0.99
C PHE A 134 19.23 8.64 -0.01
N GLU A 135 19.00 8.86 1.27
CA GLU A 135 19.37 7.94 2.35
C GLU A 135 18.15 7.26 2.96
N THR A 136 18.31 6.01 3.39
CA THR A 136 17.26 5.25 4.09
C THR A 136 17.86 4.23 5.04
N SER A 137 17.16 3.95 6.14
CA SER A 137 17.51 2.88 7.08
C SER A 137 17.06 1.49 6.60
N PHE A 138 16.11 1.41 5.67
CA PHE A 138 15.61 0.14 5.13
C PHE A 138 15.17 0.26 3.67
N ALA A 139 15.05 -0.90 3.00
CA ALA A 139 14.47 -0.98 1.67
C ALA A 139 13.68 -2.29 1.51
N ILE A 140 12.52 -2.19 0.86
CA ILE A 140 11.76 -3.34 0.35
C ILE A 140 11.79 -3.26 -1.17
N TYR A 141 12.23 -4.32 -1.83
CA TYR A 141 12.22 -4.41 -3.29
C TYR A 141 11.39 -5.61 -3.74
N HIS A 142 10.76 -5.49 -4.91
CA HIS A 142 9.99 -6.59 -5.47
C HIS A 142 10.12 -6.62 -6.99
N ARG A 143 10.24 -7.83 -7.55
CA ARG A 143 10.13 -8.08 -8.99
C ARG A 143 8.97 -9.03 -9.26
N ARG A 144 7.94 -8.51 -9.92
CA ARG A 144 6.78 -9.28 -10.33
C ARG A 144 7.02 -10.01 -11.65
N PHE A 145 6.54 -11.24 -11.73
CA PHE A 145 6.27 -11.94 -12.99
C PHE A 145 4.75 -11.90 -13.24
N SER A 146 4.32 -11.52 -14.44
CA SER A 146 2.90 -11.37 -14.78
C SER A 146 2.58 -12.28 -15.96
N THR A 147 1.42 -12.92 -15.92
CA THR A 147 0.83 -13.65 -17.06
C THR A 147 0.10 -12.73 -18.04
N ASN A 148 -0.05 -11.44 -17.72
CA ASN A 148 -0.69 -10.43 -18.58
C ASN A 148 0.30 -9.83 -19.58
N THR A 149 -0.15 -9.63 -20.81
CA THR A 149 0.62 -8.99 -21.90
C THR A 149 0.55 -7.47 -21.86
N THR A 150 -0.53 -6.88 -21.34
CA THR A 150 -0.69 -5.42 -21.23
C THR A 150 -0.13 -4.92 -19.89
N PRO A 151 0.88 -4.03 -19.89
CA PRO A 151 1.50 -3.53 -18.66
C PRO A 151 0.61 -2.50 -17.97
N LYS A 152 0.23 -2.77 -16.71
CA LYS A 152 -0.44 -1.79 -15.82
C LYS A 152 0.51 -1.36 -14.72
N TRP A 153 0.92 -0.10 -14.73
CA TRP A 153 1.87 0.49 -13.78
C TRP A 153 1.46 0.36 -12.30
N PRO A 154 0.19 0.57 -11.92
CA PRO A 154 -0.27 0.38 -10.54
C PRO A 154 -0.03 -1.02 -9.97
N LEU A 155 0.02 -2.06 -10.82
CA LEU A 155 0.20 -3.45 -10.40
C LEU A 155 1.66 -3.82 -10.10
N ALA A 156 2.61 -2.93 -10.36
CA ALA A 156 3.97 -3.08 -9.86
C ALA A 156 3.96 -3.03 -8.32
N GLN A 157 4.97 -3.65 -7.72
CA GLN A 157 5.16 -3.70 -6.28
C GLN A 157 6.55 -3.14 -5.92
N PRO A 158 6.79 -2.66 -4.69
CA PRO A 158 5.94 -2.82 -3.49
C PRO A 158 4.57 -2.13 -3.55
N MET A 159 3.64 -2.63 -2.75
CA MET A 159 2.41 -1.92 -2.42
C MET A 159 2.71 -0.87 -1.33
N ARG A 160 1.74 -0.47 -0.49
CA ARG A 160 1.96 0.60 0.49
C ARG A 160 2.64 0.07 1.75
N VAL A 161 2.26 -1.14 2.15
CA VAL A 161 2.74 -1.83 3.35
C VAL A 161 3.55 -3.06 2.98
N ILE A 162 3.21 -3.76 1.89
CA ILE A 162 3.80 -5.07 1.56
C ILE A 162 4.57 -5.14 0.23
N GLY A 163 5.54 -6.06 0.17
CA GLY A 163 5.96 -6.76 -1.03
C GLY A 163 5.62 -8.24 -0.94
N HIS A 164 4.92 -8.78 -1.94
CA HIS A 164 4.36 -10.12 -1.95
C HIS A 164 4.86 -10.94 -3.13
N ASN A 165 5.66 -11.97 -2.82
CA ASN A 165 6.03 -12.99 -3.79
C ASN A 165 5.19 -14.24 -3.55
N GLY A 166 4.17 -14.46 -4.38
CA GLY A 166 3.22 -15.53 -4.15
C GLY A 166 1.91 -15.37 -4.91
N GLU A 167 0.91 -16.11 -4.47
CA GLU A 167 -0.46 -16.04 -4.96
C GLU A 167 -1.42 -16.36 -3.80
N ILE A 168 -2.41 -15.49 -3.55
CA ILE A 168 -3.46 -15.76 -2.55
C ILE A 168 -4.60 -16.56 -3.19
N ASN A 169 -4.65 -17.86 -2.91
CA ASN A 169 -5.61 -18.79 -3.50
C ASN A 169 -7.02 -18.65 -2.92
N THR A 170 -7.16 -18.09 -1.71
CA THR A 170 -8.46 -17.88 -1.07
C THR A 170 -9.09 -16.52 -1.40
N LEU A 171 -8.50 -15.75 -2.32
CA LEU A 171 -8.83 -14.33 -2.57
C LEU A 171 -10.33 -14.05 -2.72
N ARG A 172 -11.05 -14.85 -3.52
CA ARG A 172 -12.49 -14.63 -3.74
C ARG A 172 -13.29 -14.72 -2.44
N GLY A 173 -12.97 -15.70 -1.59
CA GLY A 173 -13.57 -15.84 -0.27
C GLY A 173 -13.26 -14.62 0.60
N ASN A 174 -11.99 -14.25 0.67
CA ASN A 174 -11.54 -13.13 1.49
C ASN A 174 -12.18 -11.79 1.06
N LYS A 175 -12.26 -11.51 -0.24
CA LYS A 175 -12.95 -10.31 -0.76
C LYS A 175 -14.42 -10.26 -0.35
N ASN A 176 -15.13 -11.39 -0.48
CA ASN A 176 -16.54 -11.48 -0.10
C ASN A 176 -16.72 -11.27 1.41
N TRP A 177 -15.83 -11.83 2.20
CA TRP A 177 -15.82 -11.75 3.65
C TRP A 177 -15.52 -10.35 4.17
N VAL A 178 -14.58 -9.63 3.54
CA VAL A 178 -14.35 -8.20 3.83
C VAL A 178 -15.60 -7.40 3.50
N LYS A 179 -16.15 -7.56 2.29
CA LYS A 179 -17.36 -6.86 1.83
C LYS A 179 -18.57 -7.09 2.76
N ALA A 180 -18.77 -8.33 3.22
CA ALA A 180 -19.85 -8.66 4.16
C ALA A 180 -19.69 -7.96 5.52
N ARG A 181 -18.45 -7.69 5.95
CA ARG A 181 -18.16 -7.02 7.22
C ARG A 181 -18.21 -5.49 7.13
N GLU A 182 -18.11 -4.87 5.95
CA GLU A 182 -18.10 -3.41 5.77
C GLU A 182 -19.28 -2.73 6.47
N GLY A 183 -20.50 -3.25 6.33
CA GLY A 183 -21.69 -2.67 6.93
C GLY A 183 -21.76 -2.72 8.47
N LEU A 184 -20.98 -3.61 9.09
CA LEU A 184 -20.92 -3.80 10.55
C LEU A 184 -19.61 -3.31 11.16
N MET A 185 -18.65 -2.90 10.32
CA MET A 185 -17.32 -2.52 10.75
C MET A 185 -17.36 -1.29 11.64
N GLN A 186 -16.60 -1.33 12.74
CA GLN A 186 -16.33 -0.18 13.59
C GLN A 186 -14.81 -0.03 13.72
N CYS A 187 -14.33 1.15 13.37
CA CYS A 187 -12.90 1.47 13.35
C CYS A 187 -12.59 2.51 14.44
N ALA A 188 -12.67 2.09 15.70
CA ALA A 188 -12.49 3.00 16.84
C ALA A 188 -11.12 3.70 16.85
N GLY A 189 -10.06 3.02 16.38
CA GLY A 189 -8.70 3.60 16.29
C GLY A 189 -8.53 4.60 15.16
N LEU A 190 -9.49 4.68 14.23
CA LEU A 190 -9.53 5.76 13.23
C LEU A 190 -10.18 7.04 13.78
N HIS A 191 -10.87 6.97 14.93
CA HIS A 191 -11.62 8.09 15.50
C HIS A 191 -12.67 8.69 14.54
N LEU A 192 -13.25 7.84 13.70
CA LEU A 192 -14.29 8.20 12.73
C LEU A 192 -15.64 7.67 13.21
N ASP A 193 -16.71 8.42 12.92
CA ASP A 193 -18.06 7.89 13.05
C ASP A 193 -18.37 6.89 11.91
N GLN A 194 -19.47 6.16 12.08
CA GLN A 194 -19.87 5.11 11.14
C GLN A 194 -20.33 5.67 9.79
N GLU A 195 -20.83 6.91 9.74
CA GLU A 195 -21.27 7.55 8.51
C GLU A 195 -20.04 7.87 7.65
N TYR A 196 -19.04 8.48 8.26
CA TYR A 196 -17.81 8.87 7.61
C TYR A 196 -16.98 7.65 7.18
N LEU A 197 -16.96 6.57 7.97
CA LEU A 197 -16.29 5.32 7.60
C LEU A 197 -16.83 4.74 6.26
N ARG A 198 -18.10 4.99 5.90
CA ARG A 198 -18.67 4.54 4.61
C ARG A 198 -18.00 5.19 3.41
N HIS A 199 -17.33 6.33 3.59
CA HIS A 199 -16.52 6.91 2.52
C HIS A 199 -15.28 6.06 2.18
N PHE A 200 -14.89 5.10 3.01
CA PHE A 200 -13.75 4.22 2.75
C PHE A 200 -14.14 2.99 1.91
N PHE A 201 -15.44 2.72 1.77
CA PHE A 201 -15.94 1.55 1.07
C PHE A 201 -15.99 1.75 -0.46
N PRO A 202 -15.64 0.69 -1.24
CA PRO A 202 -15.17 -0.61 -0.76
C PRO A 202 -13.71 -0.56 -0.25
N ILE A 203 -13.41 -1.28 0.83
CA ILE A 203 -12.04 -1.38 1.39
C ILE A 203 -11.12 -2.04 0.37
N VAL A 204 -11.59 -3.15 -0.21
CA VAL A 204 -10.90 -3.89 -1.27
C VAL A 204 -11.63 -3.69 -2.58
N ASP A 205 -10.92 -3.14 -3.57
CA ASP A 205 -11.46 -3.00 -4.91
C ASP A 205 -11.69 -4.37 -5.57
N GLU A 206 -12.80 -4.55 -6.27
CA GLU A 206 -13.10 -5.80 -6.98
C GLU A 206 -12.04 -6.12 -8.04
N THR A 207 -11.47 -5.10 -8.68
CA THR A 207 -10.43 -5.20 -9.72
C THR A 207 -9.00 -5.31 -9.18
N SER A 208 -8.81 -5.15 -7.86
CA SER A 208 -7.47 -5.25 -7.26
C SER A 208 -6.85 -6.63 -7.44
N SER A 209 -5.53 -6.66 -7.66
CA SER A 209 -4.73 -7.88 -7.55
C SER A 209 -4.84 -8.48 -6.15
N ASP A 210 -4.51 -9.76 -6.03
CA ASP A 210 -4.45 -10.47 -4.74
C ASP A 210 -3.60 -9.74 -3.69
N SER A 211 -2.43 -9.26 -4.12
CA SER A 211 -1.44 -8.55 -3.31
C SER A 211 -1.95 -7.16 -2.92
N GLY A 212 -2.64 -6.47 -3.85
CA GLY A 212 -3.23 -5.17 -3.56
C GLY A 212 -4.44 -5.27 -2.62
N ALA A 213 -5.20 -6.36 -2.72
CA ALA A 213 -6.30 -6.66 -1.81
C ALA A 213 -5.78 -6.95 -0.39
N PHE A 214 -4.72 -7.76 -0.28
CA PHE A 214 -4.06 -8.02 1.00
C PHE A 214 -3.53 -6.73 1.63
N ASP A 215 -2.81 -5.91 0.86
CA ASP A 215 -2.26 -4.62 1.29
C ASP A 215 -3.34 -3.67 1.83
N ALA A 216 -4.49 -3.57 1.15
CA ALA A 216 -5.58 -2.69 1.56
C ALA A 216 -6.19 -3.08 2.91
N VAL A 217 -6.35 -4.38 3.16
CA VAL A 217 -6.86 -4.89 4.45
C VAL A 217 -5.82 -4.72 5.55
N LEU A 218 -4.56 -5.03 5.26
CA LEU A 218 -3.46 -4.88 6.22
C LEU A 218 -3.30 -3.42 6.64
N GLU A 219 -3.29 -2.49 5.68
CA GLU A 219 -3.20 -1.06 5.95
C GLU A 219 -4.36 -0.59 6.84
N LEU A 220 -5.59 -1.03 6.56
CA LEU A 220 -6.74 -0.71 7.41
C LEU A 220 -6.55 -1.20 8.86
N LEU A 221 -6.09 -2.44 9.05
CA LEU A 221 -5.86 -3.00 10.39
C LEU A 221 -4.82 -2.18 11.18
N ILE A 222 -3.72 -1.80 10.52
CA ILE A 222 -2.63 -1.02 11.14
C ILE A 222 -3.10 0.40 11.44
N ARG A 223 -3.75 1.08 10.48
CA ARG A 223 -4.25 2.44 10.69
C ARG A 223 -5.31 2.49 11.78
N ASN A 224 -6.11 1.43 11.93
CA ASN A 224 -7.08 1.28 13.02
C ASN A 224 -6.45 0.87 14.37
N GLY A 225 -5.13 0.76 14.47
CA GLY A 225 -4.39 0.66 15.73
C GLY A 225 -3.87 -0.72 16.09
N ARG A 226 -3.97 -1.74 15.21
CA ARG A 226 -3.25 -3.00 15.43
C ARG A 226 -1.77 -2.82 15.10
N SER A 227 -0.91 -3.50 15.86
CA SER A 227 0.52 -3.52 15.50
C SER A 227 0.75 -4.27 14.19
N LEU A 228 1.81 -3.94 13.46
CA LEU A 228 2.17 -4.61 12.21
C LEU A 228 2.33 -6.15 12.39
N PRO A 229 3.04 -6.67 13.42
CA PRO A 229 3.14 -8.11 13.65
C PRO A 229 1.78 -8.76 13.94
N GLU A 230 0.94 -8.12 14.76
CA GLU A 230 -0.39 -8.62 15.10
C GLU A 230 -1.27 -8.73 13.85
N ALA A 231 -1.35 -7.67 13.04
CA ALA A 231 -2.14 -7.65 11.82
C ALA A 231 -1.65 -8.71 10.81
N MET A 232 -0.34 -8.89 10.68
CA MET A 232 0.24 -9.96 9.87
C MET A 232 -0.12 -11.34 10.39
N MET A 233 0.00 -11.59 11.69
CA MET A 233 -0.36 -12.88 12.29
C MET A 233 -1.86 -13.19 12.17
N MET A 234 -2.73 -12.18 12.14
CA MET A 234 -4.16 -12.35 11.87
C MET A 234 -4.43 -12.72 10.41
N MET A 235 -3.77 -12.06 9.46
CA MET A 235 -4.01 -12.26 8.03
C MET A 235 -3.36 -13.54 7.49
N ILE A 236 -2.15 -13.88 7.94
CA ILE A 236 -1.39 -15.06 7.51
C ILE A 236 -0.90 -15.88 8.72
N PRO A 237 -1.82 -16.53 9.46
CA PRO A 237 -1.48 -17.25 10.68
C PRO A 237 -0.63 -18.50 10.41
N GLU A 238 0.21 -18.85 11.38
CA GLU A 238 0.93 -20.13 11.41
C GLU A 238 -0.04 -21.33 11.42
N ALA A 239 0.44 -22.53 11.13
CA ALA A 239 -0.34 -23.76 11.24
C ALA A 239 -0.55 -24.18 12.71
N TRP A 240 -1.46 -23.48 13.42
CA TRP A 240 -1.56 -23.54 14.88
C TRP A 240 -2.45 -24.66 15.45
N GLN A 241 -3.51 -25.09 14.75
CA GLN A 241 -4.56 -25.94 15.33
C GLN A 241 -4.03 -27.26 15.94
N ASN A 242 -3.13 -27.92 15.22
CA ASN A 242 -2.59 -29.23 15.59
C ASN A 242 -1.13 -29.18 16.05
N ASP A 243 -0.56 -27.99 16.29
CA ASP A 243 0.83 -27.86 16.72
C ASP A 243 0.98 -28.07 18.22
N VAL A 244 1.24 -29.31 18.63
CA VAL A 244 1.43 -29.68 20.05
C VAL A 244 2.60 -28.98 20.74
N ASN A 245 3.50 -28.33 19.99
CA ASN A 245 4.64 -27.60 20.53
C ASN A 245 4.39 -26.08 20.63
N MET A 246 3.25 -25.60 20.14
CA MET A 246 2.91 -24.17 20.19
C MET A 246 2.59 -23.75 21.62
N ASP A 247 3.18 -22.63 22.03
CA ASP A 247 2.90 -21.96 23.29
C ASP A 247 1.41 -21.61 23.46
N ALA A 248 0.92 -21.70 24.70
CA ALA A 248 -0.50 -21.54 25.01
C ALA A 248 -1.03 -20.13 24.68
N ASP A 249 -0.25 -19.07 24.93
CA ASP A 249 -0.67 -17.71 24.66
C ASP A 249 -0.73 -17.46 23.14
N ARG A 250 0.24 -17.99 22.39
CA ARG A 250 0.24 -17.91 20.92
C ARG A 250 -0.94 -18.68 20.32
N ARG A 251 -1.23 -19.88 20.83
CA ARG A 251 -2.39 -20.68 20.39
C ARG A 251 -3.69 -19.93 20.66
N ALA A 252 -3.86 -19.37 21.86
CA ALA A 252 -5.03 -18.59 22.23
C ALA A 252 -5.20 -17.35 21.34
N PHE A 253 -4.10 -16.66 21.01
CA PHE A 253 -4.11 -15.54 20.06
C PHE A 253 -4.65 -15.96 18.68
N TYR A 254 -4.17 -17.08 18.12
CA TYR A 254 -4.63 -17.55 16.82
C TYR A 254 -6.06 -18.06 16.84
N GLU A 255 -6.48 -18.73 17.91
CA GLU A 255 -7.86 -19.16 18.09
C GLU A 255 -8.81 -17.96 18.09
N TYR A 256 -8.51 -16.94 18.91
CA TYR A 256 -9.25 -15.69 18.93
C TYR A 256 -9.27 -14.99 17.55
N SER A 257 -8.10 -14.86 16.92
CA SER A 257 -7.97 -14.18 15.62
C SER A 257 -8.74 -14.88 14.51
N SER A 258 -8.80 -16.22 14.53
CA SER A 258 -9.53 -17.01 13.55
C SER A 258 -11.04 -16.79 13.57
N ALA A 259 -11.60 -16.32 14.69
CA ALA A 259 -13.00 -15.96 14.80
C ALA A 259 -13.30 -14.57 14.20
N LEU A 260 -12.27 -13.72 14.04
CA LEU A 260 -12.41 -12.36 13.52
C LEU A 260 -12.16 -12.29 12.02
N LEU A 261 -11.08 -12.91 11.55
CA LEU A 261 -10.58 -12.81 10.19
C LEU A 261 -10.18 -14.18 9.66
N GLU A 262 -10.68 -14.53 8.48
CA GLU A 262 -10.25 -15.72 7.77
C GLU A 262 -8.82 -15.59 7.22
N PRO A 263 -8.03 -16.67 7.20
CA PRO A 263 -6.68 -16.64 6.63
C PRO A 263 -6.66 -16.29 5.14
N TRP A 264 -5.72 -15.42 4.77
CA TRP A 264 -5.38 -15.14 3.39
C TRP A 264 -4.33 -16.13 2.91
N ASP A 265 -4.81 -17.31 2.51
CA ASP A 265 -3.99 -18.49 2.27
C ASP A 265 -3.54 -18.63 0.80
N GLY A 266 -2.44 -19.32 0.60
CA GLY A 266 -1.75 -19.49 -0.67
C GLY A 266 -0.23 -19.33 -0.51
N PRO A 267 0.58 -19.73 -1.51
CA PRO A 267 2.02 -19.56 -1.44
C PRO A 267 2.39 -18.10 -1.24
N ALA A 268 3.13 -17.76 -0.19
CA ALA A 268 3.50 -16.37 0.07
C ALA A 268 4.87 -16.25 0.75
N LEU A 269 5.70 -15.38 0.20
CA LEU A 269 6.73 -14.66 0.94
C LEU A 269 6.28 -13.21 0.99
N LEU A 270 6.01 -12.72 2.19
CA LEU A 270 5.62 -11.33 2.44
C LEU A 270 6.76 -10.61 3.11
N THR A 271 7.12 -9.46 2.57
CA THR A 271 7.95 -8.43 3.21
C THR A 271 7.03 -7.27 3.53
N PHE A 272 7.18 -6.63 4.69
CA PHE A 272 6.21 -5.62 5.13
C PHE A 272 6.81 -4.59 6.06
N THR A 273 6.23 -3.38 6.06
CA THR A 273 6.64 -2.26 6.91
C THR A 273 5.50 -1.28 7.14
N ASP A 274 5.45 -0.70 8.33
CA ASP A 274 4.61 0.47 8.67
C ASP A 274 5.43 1.77 8.72
N GLY A 275 6.71 1.70 8.32
CA GLY A 275 7.69 2.77 8.37
C GLY A 275 8.53 2.81 9.66
N ASP A 276 8.05 2.23 10.75
CA ASP A 276 8.78 2.15 12.03
C ASP A 276 9.42 0.76 12.21
N GLY A 277 8.73 -0.31 11.79
CA GLY A 277 9.22 -1.68 11.77
C GLY A 277 9.29 -2.25 10.36
N ILE A 278 10.18 -3.22 10.15
CA ILE A 278 10.25 -4.03 8.93
C ILE A 278 10.28 -5.51 9.30
N GLY A 279 9.58 -6.34 8.52
CA GLY A 279 9.55 -7.77 8.72
C GLY A 279 9.40 -8.55 7.42
N ALA A 280 9.58 -9.86 7.53
CA ALA A 280 9.24 -10.80 6.49
C ALA A 280 8.64 -12.07 7.11
N THR A 281 7.69 -12.68 6.43
CA THR A 281 7.08 -13.94 6.85
C THR A 281 6.75 -14.82 5.65
N LEU A 282 6.58 -16.10 5.89
CA LEU A 282 6.10 -17.07 4.92
C LEU A 282 4.62 -17.38 5.18
N ASP A 283 3.96 -17.94 4.17
CA ASP A 283 2.71 -18.63 4.37
C ASP A 283 2.86 -19.82 5.33
N ARG A 284 1.74 -20.29 5.85
CA ARG A 284 1.68 -21.35 6.86
C ARG A 284 2.36 -22.67 6.46
N ASN A 285 2.58 -22.90 5.17
CA ASN A 285 3.20 -24.10 4.62
C ASN A 285 4.62 -23.84 4.09
N GLY A 286 5.12 -22.60 4.12
CA GLY A 286 6.46 -22.25 3.66
C GLY A 286 6.69 -22.50 2.17
N LEU A 287 5.70 -22.20 1.31
CA LEU A 287 5.71 -22.58 -0.11
C LEU A 287 6.59 -21.69 -0.99
N ARG A 288 7.17 -20.63 -0.42
CA ARG A 288 8.09 -19.71 -1.10
C ARG A 288 9.44 -19.68 -0.39
N PRO A 289 10.56 -19.53 -1.12
CA PRO A 289 11.87 -19.47 -0.49
C PRO A 289 12.09 -18.13 0.22
N GLY A 290 12.39 -18.17 1.52
CA GLY A 290 12.86 -17.02 2.30
C GLY A 290 14.26 -17.28 2.85
N ARG A 291 15.20 -16.36 2.60
CA ARG A 291 16.56 -16.41 3.18
C ARG A 291 16.94 -15.04 3.71
N TYR A 292 17.65 -15.01 4.83
CA TYR A 292 18.20 -13.79 5.41
C TYR A 292 19.63 -14.04 5.92
N TYR A 293 20.39 -12.96 6.03
CA TYR A 293 21.71 -12.95 6.64
C TYR A 293 21.80 -11.73 7.56
N ILE A 294 22.50 -11.89 8.68
CA ILE A 294 22.80 -10.79 9.60
C ILE A 294 24.29 -10.49 9.47
N THR A 295 24.61 -9.25 9.12
CA THR A 295 26.01 -8.79 9.04
C THR A 295 26.49 -8.35 10.41
N LYS A 296 27.80 -8.18 10.57
CA LYS A 296 28.36 -7.54 11.76
C LYS A 296 28.03 -6.04 11.73
N SER A 297 27.79 -5.46 12.91
CA SER A 297 27.69 -4.01 13.11
C SER A 297 29.05 -3.34 13.08
#